data_AF-A0A227PBM5-F1
#
_entry.id   AF-A0A227PBM5-F1
#
_cell.length_a   1.000
_cell.length_b   1.000
_cell.length_c   1.000
_cell.angle_alpha   90.00
_cell.angle_beta   90.00
_cell.angle_gamma   90.00
#
_symmetry.space_group_name_H-M   'P 1'
#
loop_
_entity.id
_entity.type
_entity.pdbx_description
1 polymer ?
#
loop_
_entity_poly.entity_id
_entity_poly.type
_entity_poly.pdbx_seq_one_letter_code
_entity_poly.pdbx_strand_id
1 'polypeptide(L)'
;METNEIKTLENLRKVTAQYFNTLSPTNNNTGDHIAQIKFVNYYELGCTFTSILKLCILALDHEAHKISKTDYNASINVSLVLEKALQLFPMDQFEFLSDIIEKLVTDSQNISK
;
A
#
# COMPACT_ATOMS: atom_id res chain seq x y z
N MET A 1 -33.34 -12.10 11.19
CA MET A 1 -31.92 -12.52 11.04
C MET A 1 -31.16 -11.51 10.17
N GLU A 2 -31.74 -11.06 9.04
CA GLU A 2 -31.17 -10.06 8.11
C GLU A 2 -30.76 -8.72 8.73
N THR A 3 -31.47 -8.22 9.74
CA THR A 3 -31.17 -6.90 10.36
C THR A 3 -29.84 -6.89 11.11
N ASN A 4 -29.36 -8.05 11.58
CA ASN A 4 -28.10 -8.15 12.32
C ASN A 4 -26.90 -8.19 11.36
N GLU A 5 -27.04 -8.90 10.23
CA GLU A 5 -26.01 -8.96 9.18
C GLU A 5 -25.77 -7.60 8.52
N ILE A 6 -26.85 -6.84 8.24
CA ILE A 6 -26.74 -5.48 7.68
C ILE A 6 -26.02 -4.54 8.66
N LYS A 7 -26.29 -4.64 9.97
CA LYS A 7 -25.62 -3.84 11.01
C LYS A 7 -24.13 -4.18 11.13
N THR A 8 -23.79 -5.46 11.00
CA THR A 8 -22.39 -5.92 10.99
C THR A 8 -21.66 -5.41 9.76
N LEU A 9 -22.30 -5.42 8.58
CA LEU A 9 -21.73 -4.88 7.34
C LEU A 9 -21.50 -3.36 7.42
N GLU A 10 -22.44 -2.60 7.99
CA GLU A 10 -22.25 -1.15 8.20
C GLU A 10 -21.12 -0.83 9.16
N ASN A 11 -20.99 -1.60 10.25
CA ASN A 11 -19.88 -1.44 11.19
C ASN A 11 -18.55 -1.78 10.52
N LEU A 12 -18.48 -2.88 9.76
CA LEU A 12 -17.30 -3.22 8.98
C LEU A 12 -16.93 -2.08 8.02
N ARG A 13 -17.90 -1.49 7.32
CA ARG A 13 -17.68 -0.37 6.39
C ARG A 13 -17.11 0.87 7.10
N LYS A 14 -17.56 1.16 8.32
CA LYS A 14 -17.03 2.28 9.12
C LYS A 14 -15.59 2.05 9.55
N VAL A 15 -15.27 0.82 9.97
CA VAL A 15 -13.91 0.47 10.38
C VAL A 15 -12.98 0.47 9.16
N THR A 16 -13.37 -0.15 8.03
CA THR A 16 -12.54 -0.13 6.81
C THR A 16 -12.30 1.29 6.30
N ALA A 17 -13.26 2.21 6.40
CA ALA A 17 -13.03 3.60 6.02
C ALA A 17 -11.91 4.29 6.84
N GLN A 18 -11.61 3.84 8.06
CA GLN A 18 -10.54 4.41 8.88
C GLN A 18 -9.16 3.89 8.47
N TYR A 19 -9.08 2.65 8.00
CA TYR A 19 -7.83 2.03 7.63
C TYR A 19 -7.50 2.17 6.14
N PHE A 20 -8.48 2.34 5.25
CA PHE A 20 -8.28 2.34 3.78
C PHE A 20 -8.13 3.74 3.16
N ASN A 21 -7.33 4.60 3.80
CA ASN A 21 -7.11 5.99 3.38
C ASN A 21 -5.97 6.20 2.37
N THR A 22 -5.18 5.18 2.03
CA THR A 22 -4.04 5.32 1.09
C THR A 22 -4.49 5.77 -0.31
N LEU A 23 -5.75 5.49 -0.67
CA LEU A 23 -6.37 5.97 -1.91
C LEU A 23 -7.25 7.23 -1.71
N SER A 24 -7.38 7.72 -0.47
CA SER A 24 -8.16 8.92 -0.14
C SER A 24 -7.26 10.15 -0.13
N PRO A 25 -7.78 11.32 -0.54
CA PRO A 25 -7.00 12.56 -0.52
C PRO A 25 -6.65 12.93 0.92
N THR A 26 -5.37 12.83 1.28
CA THR A 26 -4.84 13.33 2.55
C THR A 26 -4.84 14.86 2.53
N ASN A 27 -5.63 15.48 3.40
CA ASN A 27 -5.54 16.90 3.75
C ASN A 27 -4.32 17.10 4.67
N ASN A 28 -3.13 17.23 4.09
CA ASN A 28 -1.96 17.64 4.87
C ASN A 28 -1.63 19.10 4.54
N ASN A 29 -1.71 19.92 5.59
CA ASN A 29 -1.40 21.35 5.64
C ASN A 29 0.09 21.63 5.85
N THR A 30 0.97 20.71 5.44
CA THR A 30 2.41 20.95 5.37
C THR A 30 2.72 21.58 4.01
N GLY A 31 3.74 22.42 3.91
CA GLY A 31 4.12 23.13 2.67
C GLY A 31 4.58 22.24 1.50
N ASP A 32 4.16 20.98 1.48
CA ASP A 32 4.50 19.96 0.51
C ASP A 32 3.46 19.94 -0.62
N HIS A 33 3.93 19.81 -1.87
CA HIS A 33 3.05 19.61 -3.00
C HIS A 33 2.64 18.14 -3.09
N ILE A 34 1.35 17.86 -2.90
CA ILE A 34 0.78 16.51 -3.01
C ILE A 34 0.46 16.22 -4.48
N ALA A 35 1.08 15.16 -5.02
CA ALA A 35 0.67 14.57 -6.30
C ALA A 35 -0.24 13.37 -6.03
N GLN A 36 -1.48 13.42 -6.50
CA GLN A 36 -2.43 12.31 -6.36
C GLN A 36 -2.26 11.30 -7.49
N ILE A 37 -2.07 10.03 -7.15
CA ILE A 37 -2.01 8.91 -8.10
C ILE A 37 -3.31 8.12 -7.95
N LYS A 38 -4.05 7.94 -9.04
CA LYS A 38 -5.31 7.20 -9.05
C LYS A 38 -5.06 5.73 -9.36
N PHE A 39 -5.65 4.86 -8.55
CA PHE A 39 -5.70 3.41 -8.77
C PHE A 39 -7.16 2.96 -8.81
N VAL A 40 -7.45 1.99 -9.67
CA VAL A 40 -8.75 1.32 -9.81
C VAL A 40 -9.10 0.56 -8.54
N ASN A 41 -8.11 -0.08 -7.91
CA ASN A 41 -8.27 -0.82 -6.65
C ASN A 41 -6.89 -1.13 -6.01
N TYR A 42 -6.92 -1.74 -4.83
CA TYR A 42 -5.72 -2.15 -4.10
C TYR A 42 -4.90 -3.24 -4.80
N TYR A 43 -5.53 -4.03 -5.68
CA TYR A 43 -4.80 -4.99 -6.48
C TYR A 43 -3.89 -4.29 -7.49
N GLU A 44 -4.38 -3.27 -8.19
CA GLU A 44 -3.56 -2.44 -9.07
C GLU A 44 -2.43 -1.75 -8.29
N LEU A 45 -2.73 -1.17 -7.11
CA LEU A 45 -1.70 -0.60 -6.23
C LEU A 45 -0.60 -1.62 -5.91
N GLY A 46 -0.97 -2.84 -5.54
CA GLY A 46 -0.04 -3.93 -5.25
C GLY A 46 0.78 -4.35 -6.48
N CYS A 47 0.17 -4.42 -7.67
CA CYS A 47 0.88 -4.67 -8.93
C CYS A 47 1.89 -3.56 -9.25
N THR A 48 1.50 -2.29 -9.06
CA THR A 48 2.39 -1.14 -9.27
C THR A 48 3.56 -1.18 -8.29
N PHE A 49 3.30 -1.38 -6.99
CA PHE A 49 4.36 -1.49 -5.98
C PHE A 49 5.32 -2.64 -6.28
N THR A 50 4.80 -3.81 -6.66
CA THR A 50 5.61 -4.96 -7.08
C THR A 50 6.49 -4.64 -8.29
N SER A 51 5.94 -3.91 -9.27
CA SER A 51 6.67 -3.53 -10.49
C SER A 51 7.79 -2.54 -10.18
N ILE A 52 7.54 -1.57 -9.28
CA ILE A 52 8.56 -0.63 -8.81
C ILE A 52 9.70 -1.37 -8.11
N LEU A 53 9.39 -2.31 -7.21
CA LEU A 53 10.42 -3.11 -6.53
C LEU A 53 11.26 -3.94 -7.50
N LYS A 54 10.62 -4.63 -8.45
CA LYS A 54 11.33 -5.41 -9.49
C LYS A 54 12.24 -4.52 -10.33
N LEU A 55 11.79 -3.32 -10.69
CA LEU A 55 12.61 -2.35 -11.43
C LEU A 55 13.81 -1.89 -10.60
N CYS A 56 13.61 -1.62 -9.31
CA CYS A 56 14.71 -1.23 -8.41
C CYS A 56 15.75 -2.35 -8.27
N ILE A 57 15.31 -3.60 -8.12
CA ILE A 57 16.20 -4.77 -8.07
C ILE A 57 17.02 -4.86 -9.37
N LEU A 58 16.37 -4.80 -10.53
CA LEU A 58 17.07 -4.84 -11.82
C LEU A 58 18.06 -3.68 -11.99
N ALA A 59 17.70 -2.46 -11.54
CA ALA A 59 18.57 -1.30 -11.62
C ALA A 59 19.80 -1.42 -10.68
N LEU A 60 19.64 -2.09 -9.55
CA LEU A 60 20.75 -2.41 -8.64
C LEU A 60 21.64 -3.51 -9.24
N ASP A 61 21.06 -4.62 -9.69
CA ASP A 61 21.78 -5.78 -10.25
C ASP A 61 22.59 -5.42 -11.51
N HIS A 62 22.03 -4.58 -12.39
CA HIS A 62 22.70 -4.15 -13.62
C HIS A 62 23.54 -2.90 -13.45
N GLU A 63 23.78 -2.43 -12.22
CA GLU A 63 24.58 -1.24 -11.96
C GLU A 63 24.04 0.01 -12.67
N ALA A 64 22.76 0.02 -13.05
CA ALA A 64 22.09 1.15 -13.71
C ALA A 64 21.94 2.37 -12.78
N HIS A 65 22.20 2.17 -11.48
CA HIS A 65 22.35 3.22 -10.49
C HIS A 65 23.76 3.86 -10.50
N LYS A 66 24.77 3.24 -11.13
CA LYS A 66 26.10 3.84 -11.28
C LYS A 66 26.02 4.95 -12.31
N ILE A 67 26.27 6.17 -11.86
CA ILE A 67 26.35 7.35 -12.72
C ILE A 67 27.48 7.13 -13.73
N SER A 68 27.13 6.96 -15.00
CA SER A 68 28.12 6.97 -16.08
C SER A 68 28.80 8.33 -16.10
N LYS A 69 30.14 8.36 -16.08
CA LYS A 69 30.91 9.61 -16.18
C LYS A 69 30.65 10.39 -17.47
N THR A 70 30.08 9.72 -18.47
CA THR A 70 29.80 10.26 -19.81
C THR A 70 28.32 10.50 -20.09
N ASP A 71 27.40 9.95 -19.30
CA ASP A 71 25.96 10.17 -19.47
C ASP A 71 25.22 10.13 -18.12
N TYR A 72 25.13 11.30 -17.49
CA TYR A 72 24.48 11.49 -16.19
C TYR A 72 22.97 11.21 -16.25
N ASN A 73 22.35 11.34 -17.44
CA ASN A 73 20.91 11.15 -17.64
C ASN A 73 20.51 9.68 -17.78
N ALA A 74 21.48 8.77 -17.99
CA ALA A 74 21.22 7.34 -18.14
C ALA A 74 21.03 6.61 -16.80
N SER A 75 21.45 7.21 -15.68
CA SER A 75 21.39 6.55 -14.37
C SER A 75 20.06 6.75 -13.66
N ILE A 76 19.50 5.66 -13.13
CA ILE A 76 18.27 5.70 -12.34
C ILE A 76 18.63 5.94 -10.88
N ASN A 77 18.09 7.01 -10.29
CA ASN A 77 18.20 7.24 -8.85
C ASN A 77 17.24 6.30 -8.10
N VAL A 78 17.70 5.07 -7.83
CA VAL A 78 16.93 4.03 -7.15
C VAL A 78 16.47 4.48 -5.77
N SER A 79 17.27 5.26 -5.03
CA SER A 79 16.89 5.79 -3.72
C SER A 79 15.64 6.67 -3.80
N LEU A 80 15.59 7.60 -4.76
CA LEU A 80 14.42 8.46 -4.96
C LEU A 80 13.17 7.64 -5.35
N VAL A 81 13.32 6.61 -6.19
CA VAL A 81 12.21 5.74 -6.58
C VAL A 81 11.68 4.96 -5.37
N LEU A 82 12.58 4.42 -4.53
CA LEU A 82 12.20 3.70 -3.32
C LEU A 82 11.50 4.60 -2.28
N GLU A 83 11.92 5.86 -2.14
CA GLU A 83 11.21 6.84 -1.30
C GLU A 83 9.76 7.04 -1.77
N LYS A 84 9.53 7.11 -3.09
CA LYS A 84 8.17 7.21 -3.64
C LYS A 84 7.39 5.90 -3.50
N ALA A 85 8.05 4.75 -3.64
CA ALA A 85 7.44 3.46 -3.38
C ALA A 85 6.95 3.37 -1.92
N LEU A 86 7.77 3.82 -0.97
CA LEU A 86 7.43 3.83 0.45
C LEU A 86 6.20 4.69 0.75
N GLN A 87 6.07 5.85 0.10
CA GLN A 87 4.88 6.71 0.23
C GLN A 87 3.59 6.04 -0.29
N LEU A 88 3.70 5.08 -1.20
CA LEU A 88 2.57 4.32 -1.74
C LEU A 88 2.25 3.06 -0.93
N PHE A 89 3.10 2.69 0.04
CA PHE A 89 2.97 1.43 0.74
C PHE A 89 1.76 1.45 1.71
N PRO A 90 0.78 0.54 1.54
CA PRO A 90 -0.47 0.58 2.30
C PRO A 90 -0.33 -0.08 3.68
N MET A 91 0.53 0.48 4.54
CA MET A 91 0.90 -0.10 5.85
C MET A 91 -0.31 -0.31 6.77
N ASP A 92 -1.11 0.74 6.98
CA ASP A 92 -2.28 0.71 7.87
C ASP A 92 -3.32 -0.32 7.41
N GLN A 93 -3.45 -0.54 6.08
CA GLN A 93 -4.34 -1.55 5.53
C GLN A 93 -3.83 -2.97 5.79
N PHE A 94 -2.51 -3.19 5.76
CA PHE A 94 -1.93 -4.49 6.10
C PHE A 94 -2.05 -4.81 7.59
N GLU A 95 -1.89 -3.81 8.46
CA GLU A 95 -2.15 -3.97 9.90
C GLU A 95 -3.61 -4.39 10.14
N PHE A 96 -4.56 -3.65 9.55
CA PHE A 96 -5.97 -3.99 9.64
C PHE A 96 -6.30 -5.40 9.12
N LEU A 97 -5.72 -5.79 7.98
CA LEU A 97 -5.92 -7.13 7.43
C LEU A 97 -5.39 -8.21 8.39
N SER A 98 -4.25 -7.96 9.03
CA SER A 98 -3.67 -8.87 10.02
C SER A 98 -4.58 -9.04 11.23
N ASP A 99 -5.13 -7.94 11.77
CA ASP A 99 -6.08 -7.96 12.88
C ASP A 99 -7.35 -8.75 12.56
N ILE A 100 -7.89 -8.60 11.34
CA ILE A 100 -9.05 -9.38 10.90
C ILE A 100 -8.72 -10.86 10.86
N ILE A 101 -7.60 -11.23 10.22
CA ILE A 101 -7.23 -12.64 10.06
C ILE A 101 -7.04 -13.28 11.43
N GLU A 102 -6.36 -12.61 12.37
CA GLU A 102 -6.17 -13.11 13.72
C GLU A 102 -7.51 -13.36 14.44
N LYS A 103 -8.44 -12.40 14.37
CA LYS A 103 -9.77 -12.53 14.98
C LYS A 103 -10.60 -13.65 14.36
N LEU A 104 -10.64 -13.73 13.03
CA LEU A 104 -11.39 -14.77 12.32
C LEU A 104 -10.83 -16.18 12.57
N VAL A 105 -9.51 -16.32 12.64
CA VAL A 105 -8.86 -17.60 12.94
C VAL A 105 -9.13 -18.01 14.40
N THR A 106 -9.11 -17.07 15.33
CA THR A 106 -9.37 -17.32 16.75
C THR A 106 -10.83 -17.77 16.99
N ASP A 107 -11.80 -17.16 16.31
CA ASP A 107 -13.20 -17.56 16.37
C ASP A 107 -13.42 -18.99 15.84
N SER A 108 -12.69 -19.38 14.78
CA SER A 108 -12.77 -20.75 14.24
C SER A 108 -12.23 -21.82 15.20
N GLN A 109 -11.27 -21.49 16.07
CA GLN A 109 -10.75 -22.44 17.05
C GLN A 109 -11.69 -22.63 18.24
N ASN A 110 -12.43 -21.58 18.64
CA ASN A 110 -13.42 -21.63 19.71
C ASN A 110 -14.71 -22.37 19.35
N ILE A 111 -15.01 -22.56 18.06
CA ILE A 111 -16.16 -23.35 17.59
C ILE A 111 -15.85 -24.87 17.61
N SER A 112 -14.58 -25.25 17.75
CA SER A 112 -14.12 -26.66 17.74
C SER A 112 -13.87 -27.27 19.14
N LYS A 113 -14.21 -26.55 20.22
CA LYS A 113 -14.17 -27.03 21.61
C LYS A 113 -15.57 -27.05 22.22
#